data_AF-A0A355U987-F1
#
_entry.id   AF-A0A355U987-F1
#
_cell.length_a   1.000
_cell.length_b   1.000
_cell.length_c   1.000
_cell.angle_alpha   90.00
_cell.angle_beta   90.00
_cell.angle_gamma   90.00
#
_symmetry.space_group_name_H-M   'P 1'
#
loop_
_entity.id
_entity.type
_entity.pdbx_description
1 polymer ?
#
loop_
_entity_poly.entity_id
_entity_poly.type
_entity_poly.pdbx_seq_one_letter_code
_entity_poly.pdbx_strand_id
1 'polypeptide(L)'
;MVTMKRGTGHILALLASFIFAFMSCSDESCIIRRETGEAVQVTFRIAAGGKSALTRAITEDEVPGSGYENYIDVNKDSLHIMFFSNGEKDEESKFVEVFTPESVIPVDDSEYPQLWELRGPIVDPPVKGFKIVVLANCSVNDLQLEPGVTTIRDLCINAGKSFPLSIDGSGKKVTQLPQKVNIPMYGVKTIGSLDLKPNLNNDLGVIDLLRSVAKIVVRAEDAVTSIAELESVTLARFNRRIACAPLDMYDDTKNLNWDSDVHLYGDLIGNNGNVSNDTGSEAENLSFIPSEDKKEWTAYVPEYRNVDCQTNEEGKKKIERVDATFIVVKFKDVDNAYKLYFHDYKCVEGQEEPFNIVRNHIYQYNITELEGVYDLNVTLVAKPWDVRTFEIDYSNTVGVADDGKIRWEDTNHTLLEGHKVVASNAGNLQCTFKISSPVGAEWHAVLELTSGDPDHFRFVDGTGNKSGSLSGIVDGKPVTLTIAQSPEGVGTARLVIYARYGNVNFETSSVLGGPYILIKD
;
A
#
# COMPACT_ATOMS: atom_id res chain seq x y z
N MET A 1 -36.61 -91.73 -1.03
CA MET A 1 -37.91 -91.58 -0.35
C MET A 1 -38.37 -90.15 -0.57
N VAL A 2 -39.43 -89.97 -1.36
CA VAL A 2 -40.34 -88.80 -1.42
C VAL A 2 -39.73 -87.47 -1.91
N THR A 3 -40.25 -86.63 -2.81
CA THR A 3 -41.27 -86.66 -3.88
C THR A 3 -41.03 -85.39 -4.72
N MET A 4 -41.34 -85.46 -6.00
CA MET A 4 -41.42 -84.37 -7.00
C MET A 4 -42.06 -83.06 -6.52
N LYS A 5 -41.69 -81.93 -7.16
CA LYS A 5 -42.63 -81.16 -8.00
C LYS A 5 -41.93 -80.32 -9.08
N ARG A 6 -42.42 -80.53 -10.31
CA ARG A 6 -42.19 -79.78 -11.56
C ARG A 6 -42.98 -78.46 -11.58
N GLY A 7 -42.54 -77.54 -12.43
CA GLY A 7 -43.42 -76.60 -13.17
C GLY A 7 -42.73 -75.26 -13.45
N THR A 8 -42.06 -75.07 -14.59
CA THR A 8 -42.56 -74.48 -15.86
C THR A 8 -43.07 -73.03 -15.76
N GLY A 9 -42.44 -72.11 -16.49
CA GLY A 9 -43.01 -70.77 -16.75
C GLY A 9 -42.03 -69.75 -17.33
N HIS A 10 -42.12 -69.53 -18.63
CA HIS A 10 -41.33 -68.68 -19.52
C HIS A 10 -41.29 -67.15 -19.23
N ILE A 11 -40.16 -66.53 -19.64
CA ILE A 11 -40.00 -65.22 -20.33
C ILE A 11 -40.40 -63.94 -19.57
N LEU A 12 -39.42 -63.06 -19.24
CA LEU A 12 -39.29 -61.66 -19.73
C LEU A 12 -38.07 -60.92 -19.12
N ALA A 13 -37.36 -60.16 -19.96
CA ALA A 13 -36.49 -59.00 -19.67
C ALA A 13 -35.22 -59.23 -18.80
N LEU A 14 -33.98 -59.23 -19.31
CA LEU A 14 -33.29 -58.21 -20.13
C LEU A 14 -33.28 -56.82 -19.47
N LEU A 15 -32.66 -56.71 -18.28
CA LEU A 15 -32.05 -55.47 -17.74
C LEU A 15 -31.37 -55.75 -16.39
N ALA A 16 -30.14 -56.25 -16.39
CA ALA A 16 -29.28 -56.29 -15.20
C ALA A 16 -27.81 -56.52 -15.61
N SER A 17 -27.30 -55.68 -16.51
CA SER A 17 -25.86 -55.60 -16.79
C SER A 17 -25.48 -54.13 -16.96
N PHE A 18 -25.73 -53.33 -15.93
CA PHE A 18 -25.18 -52.00 -15.79
C PHE A 18 -25.03 -51.71 -14.30
N ILE A 19 -23.94 -51.05 -13.95
CA ILE A 19 -23.57 -50.56 -12.61
C ILE A 19 -22.83 -51.59 -11.75
N PHE A 20 -21.54 -51.78 -12.03
CA PHE A 20 -20.46 -51.75 -11.03
C PHE A 20 -19.15 -51.36 -11.74
N ALA A 21 -19.10 -50.11 -12.18
CA ALA A 21 -17.89 -49.38 -12.53
C ALA A 21 -18.09 -47.92 -12.10
N PHE A 22 -18.24 -47.70 -10.79
CA PHE A 22 -17.83 -46.43 -10.19
C PHE A 22 -16.31 -46.57 -10.00
N MET A 23 -15.52 -46.16 -10.99
CA MET A 23 -14.95 -44.81 -11.06
C MET A 23 -14.54 -44.32 -9.67
N SER A 24 -13.33 -44.70 -9.27
CA SER A 24 -12.49 -43.87 -8.40
C SER A 24 -12.11 -42.63 -9.20
N CYS A 25 -13.04 -41.68 -9.33
CA CYS A 25 -12.71 -40.30 -9.68
C CYS A 25 -12.10 -39.69 -8.42
N SER A 26 -10.78 -39.61 -8.38
CA SER A 26 -10.16 -38.49 -7.69
C SER A 26 -10.60 -37.24 -8.44
N ASP A 27 -11.18 -36.26 -7.73
CA ASP A 27 -11.44 -34.93 -8.25
C ASP A 27 -10.11 -34.30 -8.68
N GLU A 28 -9.68 -34.58 -9.91
CA GLU A 28 -8.76 -33.72 -10.62
C GLU A 28 -9.61 -32.62 -11.26
N SER A 29 -9.29 -31.37 -10.95
CA SER A 29 -9.89 -30.17 -11.50
C SER A 29 -9.69 -30.12 -13.03
N CYS A 30 -10.53 -30.82 -13.78
CA CYS A 30 -10.56 -30.76 -15.23
C CYS A 30 -10.86 -29.32 -15.67
N ILE A 31 -9.97 -28.73 -16.49
CA ILE A 31 -10.20 -27.44 -17.13
C ILE A 31 -11.33 -27.62 -18.14
N ILE A 32 -12.55 -27.21 -17.79
CA ILE A 32 -13.69 -27.27 -18.70
C ILE A 32 -13.59 -26.11 -19.71
N ARG A 33 -13.13 -26.43 -20.92
CA ARG A 33 -13.19 -25.53 -22.08
C ARG A 33 -14.47 -25.78 -22.89
N ARG A 34 -14.94 -24.76 -23.62
CA ARG A 34 -15.83 -25.00 -24.77
C ARG A 34 -14.93 -25.54 -25.88
N GLU A 35 -14.85 -26.86 -26.07
CA GLU A 35 -14.12 -27.44 -27.22
C GLU A 35 -14.91 -27.21 -28.51
N THR A 36 -15.00 -25.97 -28.96
CA THR A 36 -15.72 -25.58 -30.19
C THR A 36 -14.76 -25.18 -31.31
N GLY A 37 -13.48 -24.96 -31.00
CA GLY A 37 -12.50 -24.36 -31.90
C GLY A 37 -12.79 -22.89 -32.19
N GLU A 38 -13.65 -22.25 -31.37
CA GLU A 38 -14.15 -20.90 -31.62
C GLU A 38 -13.21 -19.88 -30.97
N ALA A 39 -12.63 -19.01 -31.81
CA ALA A 39 -11.77 -17.92 -31.36
C ALA A 39 -12.61 -16.69 -31.00
N VAL A 40 -12.41 -16.14 -29.81
CA VAL A 40 -13.00 -14.87 -29.38
C VAL A 40 -11.95 -13.78 -29.35
N GLN A 41 -12.24 -12.65 -29.96
CA GLN A 41 -11.36 -11.48 -29.92
C GLN A 41 -11.45 -10.78 -28.57
N VAL A 42 -10.29 -10.55 -27.95
CA VAL A 42 -10.18 -9.84 -26.67
C VAL A 42 -9.27 -8.64 -26.78
N THR A 43 -9.54 -7.66 -25.92
CA THR A 43 -8.66 -6.53 -25.64
C THR A 43 -8.49 -6.41 -24.14
N PHE A 44 -7.27 -6.13 -23.68
CA PHE A 44 -7.03 -5.71 -22.30
C PHE A 44 -5.84 -4.77 -22.26
N ARG A 45 -5.66 -4.12 -21.11
CA ARG A 45 -4.56 -3.18 -20.91
C ARG A 45 -3.68 -3.63 -19.77
N ILE A 46 -2.38 -3.37 -19.88
CA ILE A 46 -1.43 -3.48 -18.78
C ILE A 46 -0.96 -2.08 -18.40
N ALA A 47 -0.90 -1.81 -17.10
CA ALA A 47 -0.49 -0.51 -16.56
C ALA A 47 0.70 -0.70 -15.63
N ALA A 48 1.77 0.07 -15.83
CA ALA A 48 2.80 0.22 -14.80
C ALA A 48 2.16 1.02 -13.65
N GLY A 49 2.00 0.36 -12.50
CA GLY A 49 1.55 0.99 -11.28
C GLY A 49 0.18 0.61 -10.76
N GLY A 50 0.18 0.06 -9.55
CA GLY A 50 -1.02 -0.31 -8.80
C GLY A 50 -1.94 0.88 -8.56
N LYS A 51 -3.21 0.74 -8.95
CA LYS A 51 -4.32 1.69 -8.87
C LYS A 51 -4.28 2.84 -9.88
N SER A 52 -4.55 2.46 -11.14
CA SER A 52 -5.18 3.27 -12.19
C SER A 52 -4.53 4.63 -12.51
N ALA A 53 -3.75 4.64 -13.59
CA ALA A 53 -3.34 5.79 -14.40
C ALA A 53 -4.50 6.62 -15.02
N LEU A 54 -5.74 6.55 -14.49
CA LEU A 54 -6.94 7.13 -15.08
C LEU A 54 -7.49 8.39 -14.38
N THR A 55 -6.86 8.90 -13.32
CA THR A 55 -7.23 10.21 -12.76
C THR A 55 -6.33 11.31 -13.32
N ARG A 56 -6.81 11.97 -14.38
CA ARG A 56 -6.29 13.24 -14.87
C ARG A 56 -6.47 14.33 -13.80
N ALA A 57 -5.40 14.62 -13.08
CA ALA A 57 -5.08 15.95 -12.53
C ALA A 57 -3.55 16.01 -12.38
N ILE A 58 -2.94 16.97 -13.05
CA ILE A 58 -1.51 17.29 -12.97
C ILE A 58 -1.41 18.42 -11.94
N THR A 59 -0.75 18.17 -10.82
CA THR A 59 -0.02 19.19 -10.06
C THR A 59 1.45 18.82 -10.13
N GLU A 60 2.31 19.83 -10.20
CA GLU A 60 3.62 19.75 -10.84
C GLU A 60 4.75 19.20 -9.96
N ASP A 61 4.49 18.77 -8.74
CA ASP A 61 5.55 18.42 -7.80
C ASP A 61 5.48 16.93 -7.41
N GLU A 62 6.41 16.16 -8.01
CA GLU A 62 6.66 14.72 -7.86
C GLU A 62 5.58 13.75 -8.37
N VAL A 63 5.79 13.23 -9.58
CA VAL A 63 5.15 12.00 -10.06
C VAL A 63 5.90 10.80 -9.48
N PRO A 64 5.29 9.97 -8.61
CA PRO A 64 5.88 8.70 -8.19
C PRO A 64 6.09 7.81 -9.42
N GLY A 65 7.32 7.35 -9.66
CA GLY A 65 7.66 6.67 -10.91
C GLY A 65 7.81 7.66 -12.08
N SER A 66 9.04 8.02 -12.48
CA SER A 66 9.27 8.89 -13.64
C SER A 66 10.12 8.22 -14.73
N GLY A 67 9.76 8.53 -15.99
CA GLY A 67 10.44 8.01 -17.18
C GLY A 67 10.63 6.49 -17.16
N TYR A 68 11.90 6.09 -17.13
CA TYR A 68 12.33 4.70 -17.24
C TYR A 68 11.81 3.74 -16.16
N GLU A 69 11.49 4.24 -14.95
CA GLU A 69 10.94 3.40 -13.86
C GLU A 69 9.61 2.73 -14.23
N ASN A 70 8.90 3.29 -15.20
CA ASN A 70 7.61 2.79 -15.72
C ASN A 70 7.72 2.05 -17.04
N TYR A 71 8.92 1.94 -17.59
CA TYR A 71 9.09 1.38 -18.92
C TYR A 71 8.71 -0.10 -18.93
N ILE A 72 7.80 -0.48 -19.83
CA ILE A 72 7.43 -1.86 -20.12
C ILE A 72 8.03 -2.21 -21.48
N ASP A 73 8.98 -3.13 -21.49
CA ASP A 73 9.51 -3.72 -22.71
C ASP A 73 8.52 -4.77 -23.24
N VAL A 74 7.85 -4.41 -24.33
CA VAL A 74 6.82 -5.22 -24.98
C VAL A 74 7.39 -6.23 -25.99
N ASN A 75 8.71 -6.37 -26.07
CA ASN A 75 9.33 -7.43 -26.86
C ASN A 75 8.96 -8.81 -26.28
N LYS A 76 8.85 -9.81 -27.15
CA LYS A 76 8.38 -11.17 -26.81
C LYS A 76 9.21 -11.88 -25.73
N ASP A 77 10.47 -11.52 -25.59
CA ASP A 77 11.39 -12.09 -24.60
C ASP A 77 11.31 -11.39 -23.23
N SER A 78 10.56 -10.28 -23.15
CA SER A 78 10.42 -9.44 -21.95
C SER A 78 8.99 -9.42 -21.41
N LEU A 79 7.98 -9.73 -22.25
CA LEU A 79 6.57 -9.72 -21.89
C LEU A 79 5.95 -11.12 -22.05
N HIS A 80 5.63 -11.76 -20.93
CA HIS A 80 4.96 -13.04 -20.88
C HIS A 80 3.55 -12.88 -20.31
N ILE A 81 2.56 -13.36 -21.05
CA ILE A 81 1.15 -13.28 -20.66
C ILE A 81 0.60 -14.70 -20.69
N MET A 82 0.06 -15.16 -19.56
CA MET A 82 -0.39 -16.53 -19.39
C MET A 82 -1.80 -16.53 -18.84
N PHE A 83 -2.61 -17.48 -19.31
CA PHE A 83 -3.91 -17.75 -18.73
C PHE A 83 -3.83 -18.92 -17.77
N PHE A 84 -4.56 -18.80 -16.67
CA PHE A 84 -4.73 -19.84 -15.67
C PHE A 84 -6.23 -20.09 -15.46
N SER A 85 -6.61 -21.32 -15.13
CA SER A 85 -7.98 -21.63 -14.74
C SER A 85 -8.37 -20.86 -13.49
N ASN A 86 -9.66 -20.57 -13.35
CA ASN A 86 -10.20 -19.98 -12.14
C ASN A 86 -10.50 -21.09 -11.11
N GLY A 87 -9.52 -21.38 -10.25
CA GLY A 87 -9.67 -22.31 -9.13
C GLY A 87 -10.35 -21.63 -7.94
N GLU A 88 -10.98 -22.40 -7.05
CA GLU A 88 -11.54 -21.85 -5.80
C GLU A 88 -10.44 -21.50 -4.81
N LYS A 89 -9.31 -22.22 -4.88
CA LYS A 89 -8.06 -21.90 -4.17
C LYS A 89 -6.94 -21.65 -5.16
N ASP A 90 -5.97 -20.85 -4.77
CA ASP A 90 -4.90 -20.42 -5.66
C ASP A 90 -3.97 -21.55 -6.14
N GLU A 91 -3.84 -22.61 -5.34
CA GLU A 91 -3.11 -23.84 -5.68
C GLU A 91 -3.80 -24.65 -6.81
N GLU A 92 -5.06 -24.33 -7.08
CA GLU A 92 -5.94 -25.00 -8.05
C GLU A 92 -6.04 -24.22 -9.37
N SER A 93 -5.54 -22.98 -9.43
CA SER A 93 -5.39 -22.24 -10.67
C SER A 93 -4.24 -22.81 -11.50
N LYS A 94 -4.58 -23.60 -12.52
CA LYS A 94 -3.64 -24.32 -13.38
C LYS A 94 -3.44 -23.59 -14.71
N PHE A 95 -2.22 -23.65 -15.22
CA PHE A 95 -1.85 -23.05 -16.50
C PHE A 95 -2.72 -23.59 -17.62
N VAL A 96 -3.19 -22.68 -18.47
CA VAL A 96 -4.10 -22.95 -19.60
C VAL A 96 -3.30 -22.83 -20.90
N GLU A 97 -2.76 -21.64 -21.17
CA GLU A 97 -1.96 -21.34 -22.35
C GLU A 97 -1.22 -20.01 -22.23
N VAL A 98 -0.22 -19.79 -23.10
CA VAL A 98 0.42 -18.48 -23.28
C VAL A 98 -0.40 -17.66 -24.26
N PHE A 99 -0.75 -16.44 -23.88
CA PHE A 99 -1.39 -15.48 -24.77
C PHE A 99 -0.34 -14.73 -25.58
N THR A 100 -0.42 -14.84 -26.91
CA THR A 100 0.42 -14.05 -27.83
C THR A 100 -0.46 -12.98 -28.47
N PRO A 101 -0.33 -11.69 -28.09
CA PRO A 101 -1.10 -10.62 -28.72
C PRO A 101 -0.76 -10.50 -30.20
N GLU A 102 -1.78 -10.24 -31.02
CA GLU A 102 -1.63 -9.83 -32.44
C GLU A 102 -1.16 -8.38 -32.54
N SER A 103 -1.52 -7.55 -31.56
CA SER A 103 -1.06 -6.16 -31.47
C SER A 103 -0.82 -5.74 -30.04
N VAL A 104 0.24 -4.94 -29.84
CA VAL A 104 0.59 -4.28 -28.58
C VAL A 104 0.83 -2.82 -28.90
N ILE A 105 -0.01 -1.93 -28.36
CA ILE A 105 -0.10 -0.54 -28.77
C ILE A 105 0.01 0.34 -27.51
N PRO A 106 0.91 1.32 -27.47
CA PRO A 106 0.95 2.26 -26.36
C PRO A 106 -0.31 3.15 -26.41
N VAL A 107 -0.89 3.45 -25.25
CA VAL A 107 -2.11 4.28 -25.16
C VAL A 107 -1.78 5.78 -25.26
N ASP A 108 -0.53 6.16 -25.03
CA ASP A 108 -0.01 7.52 -25.19
C ASP A 108 1.30 7.54 -26.00
N ASP A 109 1.65 8.72 -26.51
CA ASP A 109 2.85 8.95 -27.34
C ASP A 109 4.07 9.38 -26.50
N SER A 110 4.09 9.11 -25.19
CA SER A 110 5.25 9.47 -24.36
C SER A 110 6.46 8.58 -24.67
N GLU A 111 7.66 9.07 -24.32
CA GLU A 111 8.89 8.28 -24.48
C GLU A 111 8.86 6.99 -23.64
N TYR A 112 8.10 6.98 -22.54
CA TYR A 112 7.94 5.85 -21.62
C TYR A 112 6.45 5.60 -21.33
N PRO A 113 5.70 4.98 -22.27
CA PRO A 113 4.27 4.74 -22.10
C PRO A 113 4.00 3.84 -20.90
N GLN A 114 3.11 4.29 -20.02
CA GLN A 114 2.76 3.56 -18.79
C GLN A 114 1.59 2.61 -18.98
N LEU A 115 0.85 2.78 -20.07
CA LEU A 115 -0.37 2.02 -20.37
C LEU A 115 -0.27 1.47 -21.79
N TRP A 116 -0.42 0.15 -21.91
CA TRP A 116 -0.37 -0.56 -23.18
C TRP A 116 -1.65 -1.32 -23.39
N GLU A 117 -2.19 -1.26 -24.59
CA GLU A 117 -3.33 -2.04 -25.03
C GLU A 117 -2.88 -3.25 -25.84
N LEU A 118 -3.39 -4.42 -25.47
CA LEU A 118 -3.08 -5.71 -26.06
C LEU A 118 -4.34 -6.29 -26.67
N ARG A 119 -4.23 -6.77 -27.92
CA ARG A 119 -5.35 -7.37 -28.64
C ARG A 119 -4.94 -8.69 -29.26
N GLY A 120 -5.87 -9.64 -29.28
CA GLY A 120 -5.71 -10.91 -29.97
C GLY A 120 -6.83 -11.90 -29.65
N PRO A 121 -6.83 -13.06 -30.30
CA PRO A 121 -7.81 -14.10 -30.07
C PRO A 121 -7.48 -14.94 -28.84
N ILE A 122 -8.52 -15.45 -28.18
CA ILE A 122 -8.45 -16.60 -27.26
C ILE A 122 -9.24 -17.74 -27.91
N VAL A 123 -8.62 -18.90 -28.05
CA VAL A 123 -9.29 -20.10 -28.58
C VAL A 123 -9.86 -20.89 -27.41
N ASP A 124 -11.13 -21.29 -27.50
CA ASP A 124 -11.80 -22.13 -26.52
C ASP A 124 -11.64 -21.62 -25.06
N PRO A 125 -12.02 -20.36 -24.78
CA PRO A 125 -11.78 -19.75 -23.48
C PRO A 125 -12.47 -20.53 -22.33
N PRO A 126 -11.88 -20.56 -21.12
CA PRO A 126 -12.46 -21.27 -19.98
C PRO A 126 -13.85 -20.77 -19.60
N VAL A 127 -14.81 -21.68 -19.40
CA VAL A 127 -16.23 -21.34 -19.19
C VAL A 127 -16.50 -20.75 -17.79
N LYS A 128 -15.73 -21.16 -16.80
CA LYS A 128 -15.86 -20.72 -15.40
C LYS A 128 -15.09 -19.42 -15.10
N GLY A 129 -14.61 -18.73 -16.13
CA GLY A 129 -13.65 -17.64 -15.98
C GLY A 129 -12.22 -18.15 -15.90
N PHE A 130 -11.27 -17.22 -15.87
CA PHE A 130 -9.83 -17.48 -15.90
C PHE A 130 -9.06 -16.34 -15.25
N LYS A 131 -7.82 -16.59 -14.84
CA LYS A 131 -6.89 -15.56 -14.38
C LYS A 131 -5.91 -15.23 -15.53
N ILE A 132 -5.61 -13.95 -15.70
CA ILE A 132 -4.54 -13.46 -16.57
C ILE A 132 -3.37 -13.10 -15.69
N VAL A 133 -2.22 -13.72 -15.93
CA VAL A 133 -0.97 -13.43 -15.22
C VAL A 133 0.01 -12.83 -16.21
N VAL A 134 0.65 -11.73 -15.81
CA VAL A 134 1.59 -10.97 -16.65
C VAL A 134 2.93 -10.88 -15.94
N LEU A 135 4.00 -11.23 -16.65
CA LEU A 135 5.37 -10.90 -16.31
C LEU A 135 5.90 -9.93 -17.36
N ALA A 136 6.29 -8.74 -16.94
CA ALA A 136 6.92 -7.74 -17.80
C ALA A 136 8.37 -7.50 -17.37
N ASN A 137 9.23 -7.18 -18.32
CA ASN A 137 10.67 -6.94 -18.10
C ASN A 137 11.38 -8.12 -17.40
N CYS A 138 10.89 -9.34 -17.62
CA CYS A 138 11.34 -10.54 -16.95
C CYS A 138 12.05 -11.46 -17.95
N SER A 139 13.38 -11.38 -18.04
CA SER A 139 14.16 -12.28 -18.89
C SER A 139 14.28 -13.68 -18.26
N VAL A 140 13.22 -14.47 -18.34
CA VAL A 140 13.19 -15.85 -17.83
C VAL A 140 13.26 -16.82 -19.01
N ASN A 141 14.34 -17.60 -19.08
CA ASN A 141 14.60 -18.47 -20.23
C ASN A 141 13.74 -19.75 -20.25
N ASP A 142 13.21 -20.19 -19.11
CA ASP A 142 12.34 -21.36 -19.00
C ASP A 142 11.40 -21.23 -17.80
N LEU A 143 10.11 -21.04 -18.09
CA LEU A 143 9.05 -20.94 -17.07
C LEU A 143 8.48 -22.32 -16.67
N GLN A 144 8.84 -23.40 -17.39
CA GLN A 144 8.36 -24.77 -17.16
C GLN A 144 6.83 -24.86 -17.09
N LEU A 145 6.17 -24.31 -18.11
CA LEU A 145 4.71 -24.26 -18.21
C LEU A 145 4.17 -25.55 -18.84
N GLU A 146 3.38 -26.30 -18.08
CA GLU A 146 2.67 -27.51 -18.52
C GLU A 146 1.15 -27.31 -18.31
N PRO A 147 0.34 -27.32 -19.40
CA PRO A 147 -1.10 -27.11 -19.31
C PRO A 147 -1.78 -28.10 -18.37
N GLY A 148 -2.65 -27.60 -17.49
CA GLY A 148 -3.36 -28.42 -16.49
C GLY A 148 -2.54 -28.82 -15.27
N VAL A 149 -1.22 -28.57 -15.27
CA VAL A 149 -0.31 -29.00 -14.19
C VAL A 149 0.26 -27.80 -13.43
N THR A 150 0.92 -26.88 -14.13
CA THR A 150 1.65 -25.75 -13.51
C THR A 150 0.70 -24.79 -12.82
N THR A 151 0.96 -24.44 -11.56
CA THR A 151 0.20 -23.43 -10.81
C THR A 151 0.80 -22.03 -10.95
N ILE A 152 0.05 -20.99 -10.53
CA ILE A 152 0.62 -19.64 -10.40
C ILE A 152 1.79 -19.64 -9.41
N ARG A 153 1.71 -20.47 -8.34
CA ARG A 153 2.83 -20.66 -7.40
C ARG A 153 4.09 -21.19 -8.08
N ASP A 154 3.96 -22.23 -8.89
CA ASP A 154 5.08 -22.83 -9.62
C ASP A 154 5.71 -21.82 -10.58
N LEU A 155 4.87 -21.06 -11.29
CA LEU A 155 5.29 -19.94 -12.12
C LEU A 155 6.11 -18.93 -11.31
N CYS A 156 5.61 -18.48 -10.16
CA CYS A 156 6.30 -17.49 -9.33
C CYS A 156 7.63 -18.03 -8.77
N ILE A 157 7.69 -19.30 -8.40
CA ILE A 157 8.93 -19.97 -7.97
C ILE A 157 9.94 -19.97 -9.13
N ASN A 158 9.53 -20.37 -10.34
CA ASN A 158 10.41 -20.46 -11.50
C ASN A 158 10.87 -19.09 -12.00
N ALA A 159 9.95 -18.13 -12.12
CA ALA A 159 10.25 -16.77 -12.53
C ALA A 159 11.13 -16.03 -11.49
N GLY A 160 10.96 -16.34 -10.20
CA GLY A 160 11.73 -15.70 -9.14
C GLY A 160 13.18 -16.21 -8.99
N LYS A 161 13.59 -17.26 -9.70
CA LYS A 161 14.96 -17.84 -9.64
C LYS A 161 16.07 -16.90 -10.16
N SER A 162 15.78 -15.67 -10.58
CA SER A 162 16.68 -14.73 -11.28
C SER A 162 16.29 -13.30 -10.87
N PHE A 163 17.17 -12.36 -10.46
CA PHE A 163 18.43 -11.84 -11.03
C PHE A 163 19.37 -11.31 -9.92
N PRO A 164 20.71 -11.31 -10.07
CA PRO A 164 21.60 -10.64 -9.12
C PRO A 164 21.43 -9.12 -9.19
N LEU A 165 21.45 -8.44 -8.04
CA LEU A 165 21.65 -6.99 -7.97
C LEU A 165 22.97 -6.62 -8.63
N SER A 166 22.94 -5.57 -9.46
CA SER A 166 24.10 -5.10 -10.20
C SER A 166 25.29 -4.78 -9.29
N ILE A 167 26.48 -5.07 -9.80
CA ILE A 167 27.76 -4.64 -9.22
C ILE A 167 28.33 -3.61 -10.21
N ASP A 168 28.80 -2.46 -9.73
CA ASP A 168 29.46 -1.51 -10.61
C ASP A 168 30.77 -2.09 -11.15
N GLY A 169 31.33 -1.44 -12.17
CA GLY A 169 32.61 -1.84 -12.76
C GLY A 169 33.82 -1.79 -11.80
N SER A 170 33.65 -1.31 -10.57
CA SER A 170 34.68 -1.27 -9.52
C SER A 170 34.56 -2.42 -8.50
N GLY A 171 33.59 -3.33 -8.67
CA GLY A 171 33.32 -4.43 -7.73
C GLY A 171 32.48 -4.01 -6.52
N LYS A 172 32.00 -2.76 -6.49
CA LYS A 172 31.14 -2.24 -5.44
C LYS A 172 29.68 -2.52 -5.80
N LYS A 173 28.93 -3.08 -4.86
CA LYS A 173 27.50 -3.35 -5.05
C LYS A 173 26.75 -2.02 -5.06
N VAL A 174 26.10 -1.72 -6.18
CA VAL A 174 25.36 -0.47 -6.37
C VAL A 174 23.94 -0.78 -6.77
N THR A 175 23.03 0.09 -6.36
CA THR A 175 21.60 0.05 -6.70
C THR A 175 21.32 0.51 -8.12
N GLN A 176 22.33 0.67 -8.97
CA GLN A 176 22.10 0.98 -10.37
C GLN A 176 21.29 -0.18 -10.96
N LEU A 177 20.00 0.07 -11.15
CA LEU A 177 19.42 -0.21 -12.44
C LEU A 177 20.23 0.68 -13.38
N PRO A 178 21.10 0.15 -14.26
CA PRO A 178 21.52 0.92 -15.41
C PRO A 178 20.29 1.61 -15.97
N GLN A 179 20.42 2.80 -16.56
CA GLN A 179 19.37 3.40 -17.41
C GLN A 179 18.95 2.49 -18.61
N LYS A 180 19.28 1.19 -18.56
CA LYS A 180 19.12 0.11 -19.53
C LYS A 180 18.70 -1.24 -18.90
N VAL A 181 18.49 -1.36 -17.58
CA VAL A 181 17.90 -2.59 -17.00
C VAL A 181 16.45 -2.32 -16.58
N ASN A 182 15.53 -2.90 -17.35
CA ASN A 182 14.11 -2.67 -17.18
C ASN A 182 13.67 -3.29 -15.85
N ILE A 183 12.83 -2.60 -15.08
CA ILE A 183 12.36 -3.11 -13.78
C ILE A 183 11.38 -4.26 -14.01
N PRO A 184 11.65 -5.48 -13.53
CA PRO A 184 10.70 -6.58 -13.64
C PRO A 184 9.38 -6.23 -12.96
N MET A 185 8.25 -6.56 -13.59
CA MET A 185 6.91 -6.30 -13.06
C MET A 185 6.00 -7.53 -13.16
N TYR A 186 5.06 -7.61 -12.22
CA TYR A 186 4.11 -8.73 -12.09
C TYR A 186 2.67 -8.22 -11.95
N GLY A 187 1.73 -8.84 -12.65
CA GLY A 187 0.31 -8.49 -12.59
C GLY A 187 -0.58 -9.72 -12.65
N VAL A 188 -1.70 -9.67 -11.93
CA VAL A 188 -2.76 -10.69 -11.99
C VAL A 188 -4.10 -10.00 -12.13
N LYS A 189 -4.95 -10.58 -12.97
CA LYS A 189 -6.36 -10.22 -13.02
C LYS A 189 -7.25 -11.43 -13.18
N THR A 190 -8.29 -11.50 -12.36
CA THR A 190 -9.32 -12.52 -12.37
C THR A 190 -10.45 -12.05 -13.27
N ILE A 191 -10.72 -12.86 -14.28
CA ILE A 191 -11.88 -12.72 -15.15
C ILE A 191 -12.91 -13.72 -14.65
N GLY A 192 -14.01 -13.20 -14.08
CA GLY A 192 -15.14 -14.03 -13.66
C GLY A 192 -15.81 -14.74 -14.85
N SER A 193 -16.94 -15.40 -14.60
CA SER A 193 -17.74 -16.01 -15.66
C SER A 193 -18.27 -14.91 -16.60
N LEU A 194 -17.57 -14.69 -17.71
CA LEU A 194 -17.94 -13.70 -18.71
C LEU A 194 -18.65 -14.40 -19.87
N ASP A 195 -19.74 -13.81 -20.35
CA ASP A 195 -20.33 -14.19 -21.63
C ASP A 195 -19.46 -13.59 -22.76
N LEU A 196 -18.34 -14.25 -23.04
CA LEU A 196 -17.45 -13.90 -24.15
C LEU A 196 -18.22 -14.06 -25.45
N LYS A 197 -18.52 -12.94 -26.11
CA LYS A 197 -19.36 -12.92 -27.30
C LYS A 197 -18.51 -13.20 -28.54
N PRO A 198 -18.78 -14.29 -29.28
CA PRO A 198 -18.14 -14.50 -30.56
C PRO A 198 -18.47 -13.36 -31.53
N ASN A 199 -17.50 -12.93 -32.33
CA ASN A 199 -17.60 -11.83 -33.31
C ASN A 199 -17.66 -10.40 -32.74
N LEU A 200 -17.49 -10.22 -31.43
CA LEU A 200 -17.27 -8.90 -30.83
C LEU A 200 -15.87 -8.85 -30.19
N ASN A 201 -15.33 -7.64 -30.06
CA ASN A 201 -14.16 -7.42 -29.22
C ASN A 201 -14.59 -7.36 -27.76
N ASN A 202 -14.00 -8.23 -26.92
CA ASN A 202 -14.34 -8.31 -25.49
C ASN A 202 -13.25 -7.60 -24.67
N ASP A 203 -13.60 -6.49 -24.03
CA ASP A 203 -12.67 -5.76 -23.15
C ASP A 203 -12.59 -6.44 -21.77
N LEU A 204 -11.42 -6.96 -21.42
CA LEU A 204 -11.14 -7.60 -20.13
C LEU A 204 -10.60 -6.59 -19.08
N GLY A 205 -10.48 -5.32 -19.45
CA GLY A 205 -10.09 -4.20 -18.61
C GLY A 205 -8.58 -4.08 -18.40
N VAL A 206 -8.20 -3.40 -17.31
CA VAL A 206 -6.79 -3.13 -16.96
C VAL A 206 -6.25 -4.14 -15.96
N ILE A 207 -5.00 -4.56 -16.16
CA ILE A 207 -4.17 -5.37 -15.25
C ILE A 207 -3.10 -4.43 -14.68
N ASP A 208 -3.08 -4.25 -13.37
CA ASP A 208 -2.11 -3.39 -12.69
C ASP A 208 -0.81 -4.16 -12.45
N LEU A 209 0.31 -3.68 -12.98
CA LEU A 209 1.61 -4.31 -12.81
C LEU A 209 2.36 -3.70 -11.62
N LEU A 210 2.93 -4.56 -10.78
CA LEU A 210 3.72 -4.20 -9.61
C LEU A 210 5.19 -4.37 -9.90
N ARG A 211 5.99 -3.34 -9.63
CA ARG A 211 7.46 -3.45 -9.70
C ARG A 211 7.97 -4.48 -8.70
N SER A 212 9.00 -5.22 -9.08
CA SER A 212 9.68 -6.24 -8.26
C SER A 212 10.59 -5.66 -7.17
N VAL A 213 10.89 -4.37 -7.23
CA VAL A 213 11.75 -3.66 -6.28
C VAL A 213 10.96 -2.62 -5.50
N ALA A 214 11.53 -2.18 -4.38
CA ALA A 214 11.20 -0.94 -3.69
C ALA A 214 12.23 0.15 -4.04
N LYS A 215 11.81 1.41 -3.92
CA LYS A 215 12.69 2.58 -3.96
C LYS A 215 12.89 3.09 -2.54
N ILE A 216 14.12 3.35 -2.15
CA ILE A 216 14.44 4.05 -0.91
C ILE A 216 15.11 5.36 -1.29
N VAL A 217 14.62 6.45 -0.73
CA VAL A 217 15.15 7.80 -0.94
C VAL A 217 15.55 8.35 0.43
N VAL A 218 16.78 8.84 0.54
CA VAL A 218 17.25 9.57 1.73
C VAL A 218 17.56 11.00 1.32
N ARG A 219 16.89 11.97 1.94
CA ARG A 219 17.08 13.39 1.71
C ARG A 219 17.63 14.08 2.94
N ALA A 220 18.54 15.02 2.74
CA ALA A 220 18.96 15.94 3.79
C ALA A 220 18.40 17.34 3.48
N GLU A 221 17.70 17.94 4.44
CA GLU A 221 17.13 19.27 4.27
C GLU A 221 18.21 20.37 4.23
N ASP A 222 17.85 21.56 3.75
CA ASP A 222 18.78 22.69 3.63
C ASP A 222 19.39 23.09 4.97
N ALA A 223 18.61 23.02 6.06
CA ALA A 223 19.09 23.29 7.41
C ALA A 223 20.24 22.33 7.79
N VAL A 224 20.12 21.05 7.44
CA VAL A 224 21.12 20.01 7.70
C VAL A 224 22.35 20.19 6.82
N THR A 225 22.13 20.37 5.51
CA THR A 225 23.22 20.50 4.54
C THR A 225 24.02 21.80 4.68
N SER A 226 23.46 22.80 5.36
CA SER A 226 24.19 24.01 5.78
C SER A 226 25.19 23.77 6.91
N ILE A 227 25.01 22.69 7.69
CA ILE A 227 25.87 22.29 8.80
C ILE A 227 26.92 21.29 8.33
N ALA A 228 26.48 20.23 7.64
CA ALA A 228 27.36 19.17 7.15
C ALA A 228 26.85 18.57 5.83
N GLU A 229 27.79 18.32 4.90
CA GLU A 229 27.48 17.64 3.64
C GLU A 229 27.28 16.14 3.89
N LEU A 230 26.20 15.56 3.36
CA LEU A 230 25.99 14.13 3.41
C LEU A 230 27.01 13.44 2.48
N GLU A 231 27.86 12.56 3.04
CA GLU A 231 28.99 11.94 2.34
C GLU A 231 28.61 10.59 1.72
N SER A 232 27.93 9.74 2.49
CA SER A 232 27.52 8.43 2.01
C SER A 232 26.24 7.93 2.68
N VAL A 233 25.45 7.19 1.89
CA VAL A 233 24.26 6.47 2.32
C VAL A 233 24.36 5.05 1.80
N THR A 234 24.20 4.08 2.70
CA THR A 234 24.29 2.66 2.35
C THR A 234 23.23 1.83 3.06
N LEU A 235 22.81 0.70 2.47
CA LEU A 235 21.93 -0.27 3.11
C LEU A 235 22.76 -1.44 3.60
N ALA A 236 22.67 -1.75 4.89
CA ALA A 236 23.25 -2.96 5.48
C ALA A 236 22.24 -4.10 5.42
N ARG A 237 22.72 -5.35 5.24
CA ARG A 237 21.90 -6.57 5.24
C ARG A 237 20.72 -6.50 4.26
N PHE A 238 20.97 -6.81 3.00
CA PHE A 238 19.97 -6.75 1.93
C PHE A 238 19.92 -8.06 1.16
N ASN A 239 18.78 -8.33 0.55
CA ASN A 239 18.64 -9.43 -0.39
C ASN A 239 19.39 -9.08 -1.68
N ARG A 240 20.28 -9.96 -2.14
CA ARG A 240 21.10 -9.72 -3.35
C ARG A 240 20.40 -10.10 -4.65
N ARG A 241 19.17 -10.62 -4.56
CA ARG A 241 18.42 -11.09 -5.72
C ARG A 241 17.07 -10.40 -5.80
N ILE A 242 16.74 -9.91 -6.98
CA ILE A 242 15.41 -9.40 -7.32
C ILE A 242 14.61 -10.57 -7.84
N ALA A 243 13.37 -10.74 -7.40
CA ALA A 243 12.46 -11.75 -7.91
C ALA A 243 11.41 -11.12 -8.83
N CYS A 244 11.34 -11.61 -10.06
CA CYS A 244 10.36 -11.18 -11.06
C CYS A 244 8.93 -11.20 -10.53
N ALA A 245 8.55 -12.29 -9.88
CA ALA A 245 7.21 -12.51 -9.33
C ALA A 245 7.26 -12.64 -7.79
N PRO A 246 6.23 -12.18 -7.07
CA PRO A 246 6.06 -12.44 -5.65
C PRO A 246 5.60 -13.88 -5.39
N LEU A 247 5.87 -14.39 -4.18
CA LEU A 247 5.22 -15.61 -3.70
C LEU A 247 3.87 -15.26 -3.07
N ASP A 248 2.92 -16.18 -3.14
CA ASP A 248 1.60 -16.05 -2.50
C ASP A 248 0.70 -14.92 -3.04
N MET A 249 1.05 -14.28 -4.16
CA MET A 249 0.25 -13.25 -4.81
C MET A 249 -0.48 -13.82 -6.02
N TYR A 250 -1.73 -14.22 -5.85
CA TYR A 250 -2.46 -15.01 -6.84
C TYR A 250 -3.77 -14.37 -7.31
N ASP A 251 -4.20 -13.31 -6.66
CA ASP A 251 -5.42 -12.55 -6.93
C ASP A 251 -5.10 -11.17 -7.52
N ASP A 252 -6.16 -10.46 -7.93
CA ASP A 252 -6.10 -9.15 -8.57
C ASP A 252 -5.12 -8.21 -7.87
N THR A 253 -4.05 -7.86 -8.57
CA THR A 253 -3.00 -6.97 -8.05
C THR A 253 -3.52 -5.58 -7.71
N LYS A 254 -4.65 -5.19 -8.30
CA LYS A 254 -5.37 -3.95 -7.98
C LYS A 254 -5.94 -3.92 -6.55
N ASN A 255 -6.29 -5.09 -6.01
CA ASN A 255 -7.04 -5.23 -4.76
C ASN A 255 -6.17 -5.59 -3.55
N LEU A 256 -4.84 -5.57 -3.70
CA LEU A 256 -3.91 -5.95 -2.63
C LEU A 256 -4.07 -5.11 -1.38
N ASN A 257 -4.07 -5.79 -0.24
CA ASN A 257 -3.95 -5.20 1.08
C ASN A 257 -2.52 -5.37 1.60
N TRP A 258 -1.72 -4.32 1.46
CA TRP A 258 -0.30 -4.36 1.83
C TRP A 258 -0.02 -4.61 3.32
N ASP A 259 -1.00 -4.40 4.19
CA ASP A 259 -0.88 -4.65 5.64
C ASP A 259 -1.00 -6.13 6.01
N SER A 260 -1.66 -6.95 5.16
CA SER A 260 -1.86 -8.38 5.39
C SER A 260 -1.14 -9.28 4.38
N ASP A 261 -0.84 -8.75 3.19
CA ASP A 261 -0.46 -9.53 2.01
C ASP A 261 1.04 -9.37 1.72
N VAL A 262 1.89 -9.58 2.74
CA VAL A 262 3.34 -9.36 2.63
C VAL A 262 4.02 -10.53 1.90
N HIS A 263 4.26 -10.35 0.60
CA HIS A 263 4.72 -11.40 -0.34
C HIS A 263 6.25 -11.47 -0.51
N LEU A 264 6.98 -11.74 0.58
CA LEU A 264 8.45 -11.66 0.57
C LEU A 264 9.08 -12.92 -0.08
N TYR A 265 9.61 -12.78 -1.29
CA TYR A 265 10.26 -13.89 -2.01
C TYR A 265 11.47 -14.48 -1.25
N GLY A 266 12.25 -13.64 -0.55
CA GLY A 266 13.56 -14.02 0.01
C GLY A 266 13.54 -14.90 1.26
N ASP A 267 12.40 -15.07 1.94
CA ASP A 267 12.34 -15.74 3.25
C ASP A 267 11.77 -17.18 3.19
N LEU A 268 11.03 -17.53 2.13
CA LEU A 268 10.33 -18.80 2.02
C LEU A 268 11.17 -19.96 1.46
N ILE A 269 12.22 -19.68 0.67
CA ILE A 269 13.05 -20.75 0.06
C ILE A 269 14.17 -21.23 1.01
N GLY A 270 14.40 -20.50 2.12
CA GLY A 270 15.30 -20.94 3.20
C GLY A 270 14.75 -22.10 4.04
N ASN A 271 13.42 -22.29 4.12
CA ASN A 271 12.81 -23.28 5.01
C ASN A 271 12.43 -24.63 4.37
N ASN A 272 12.21 -24.69 3.05
CA ASN A 272 11.74 -25.92 2.38
C ASN A 272 12.53 -26.35 1.12
N GLY A 273 13.77 -25.85 0.95
CA GLY A 273 14.75 -26.49 0.07
C GLY A 273 15.33 -25.61 -1.03
N ASN A 274 16.66 -25.49 -0.98
CA ASN A 274 17.59 -25.19 -2.08
C ASN A 274 17.65 -23.79 -2.69
N VAL A 275 17.41 -22.72 -1.93
CA VAL A 275 18.07 -21.43 -2.18
C VAL A 275 18.50 -20.87 -0.83
N SER A 276 19.80 -20.89 -0.56
CA SER A 276 20.37 -20.20 0.60
C SER A 276 20.02 -18.72 0.52
N ASN A 277 19.59 -18.13 1.62
CA ASN A 277 19.47 -16.67 1.76
C ASN A 277 20.81 -16.06 1.38
N ASP A 278 20.94 -15.56 0.15
CA ASP A 278 22.11 -14.78 -0.30
C ASP A 278 21.91 -13.35 0.21
N THR A 279 21.78 -13.26 1.53
CA THR A 279 21.71 -12.01 2.29
C THR A 279 23.12 -11.48 2.43
N GLY A 280 23.34 -10.20 2.08
CA GLY A 280 24.58 -9.52 2.40
C GLY A 280 24.88 -9.64 3.91
N SER A 281 26.11 -9.98 4.26
CA SER A 281 26.57 -9.88 5.66
C SER A 281 26.56 -8.42 6.12
N GLU A 282 26.61 -8.16 7.43
CA GLU A 282 26.79 -6.78 7.97
C GLU A 282 27.99 -6.04 7.39
N ALA A 283 29.03 -6.76 6.96
CA ALA A 283 30.23 -6.18 6.37
C ALA A 283 30.03 -5.70 4.92
N GLU A 284 28.89 -6.06 4.31
CA GLU A 284 28.56 -5.69 2.94
C GLU A 284 27.45 -4.65 2.90
N ASN A 285 27.79 -3.49 2.34
CA ASN A 285 26.91 -2.34 2.23
C ASN A 285 26.53 -2.12 0.77
N LEU A 286 25.23 -2.00 0.50
CA LEU A 286 24.71 -1.57 -0.78
C LEU A 286 24.73 -0.05 -0.83
N SER A 287 25.49 0.54 -1.76
CA SER A 287 25.55 2.00 -1.85
C SER A 287 24.37 2.59 -2.62
N PHE A 288 23.84 3.69 -2.10
CA PHE A 288 22.85 4.50 -2.76
C PHE A 288 23.52 5.42 -3.78
N ILE A 289 22.75 5.84 -4.78
CA ILE A 289 23.19 6.75 -5.83
C ILE A 289 22.89 8.18 -5.38
N PRO A 290 23.92 9.04 -5.20
CA PRO A 290 23.70 10.45 -4.90
C PRO A 290 23.13 11.21 -6.10
N SER A 291 22.31 12.23 -5.82
CA SER A 291 22.03 13.33 -6.74
C SER A 291 23.28 14.17 -6.99
N GLU A 292 23.29 14.97 -8.06
CA GLU A 292 24.43 15.83 -8.40
C GLU A 292 24.79 16.81 -7.29
N ASP A 293 23.78 17.35 -6.61
CA ASP A 293 23.92 18.30 -5.50
C ASP A 293 24.15 17.62 -4.14
N LYS A 294 24.15 16.28 -4.09
CA LYS A 294 24.29 15.50 -2.86
C LYS A 294 23.31 15.95 -1.77
N LYS A 295 22.05 16.14 -2.15
CA LYS A 295 20.94 16.32 -1.20
C LYS A 295 20.02 15.10 -1.14
N GLU A 296 20.08 14.24 -2.14
CA GLU A 296 19.28 13.04 -2.25
C GLU A 296 20.14 11.81 -2.59
N TRP A 297 19.81 10.67 -1.97
CA TRP A 297 20.40 9.38 -2.26
C TRP A 297 19.30 8.37 -2.54
N THR A 298 19.38 7.68 -3.68
CA THR A 298 18.37 6.71 -4.11
C THR A 298 18.92 5.29 -4.20
N ALA A 299 18.14 4.33 -3.74
CA ALA A 299 18.39 2.91 -3.88
C ALA A 299 17.15 2.16 -4.38
N TYR A 300 17.33 1.25 -5.34
CA TYR A 300 16.35 0.24 -5.71
C TYR A 300 16.73 -1.09 -5.08
N VAL A 301 15.83 -1.64 -4.27
CA VAL A 301 16.13 -2.81 -3.44
C VAL A 301 15.02 -3.86 -3.55
N PRO A 302 15.36 -5.16 -3.49
CA PRO A 302 14.37 -6.20 -3.32
C PRO A 302 13.64 -6.07 -1.98
N GLU A 303 12.55 -6.82 -1.89
CA GLU A 303 11.84 -7.06 -0.64
C GLU A 303 12.75 -7.58 0.47
N TYR A 304 12.46 -7.21 1.71
CA TYR A 304 13.20 -7.66 2.88
C TYR A 304 12.29 -7.80 4.10
N ARG A 305 12.44 -8.90 4.85
CA ARG A 305 11.69 -9.15 6.07
C ARG A 305 12.44 -8.58 7.26
N ASN A 306 11.95 -7.48 7.82
CA ASN A 306 12.45 -6.90 9.07
C ASN A 306 11.66 -7.37 10.29
N VAL A 307 10.47 -7.94 10.08
CA VAL A 307 9.49 -8.18 11.15
C VAL A 307 9.16 -9.66 11.29
N ASP A 308 9.14 -10.11 12.54
CA ASP A 308 8.45 -11.32 12.97
C ASP A 308 7.13 -10.96 13.67
N CYS A 309 6.12 -11.82 13.50
CA CYS A 309 4.84 -11.66 14.18
C CYS A 309 4.78 -12.64 15.35
N GLN A 310 4.70 -12.14 16.59
CA GLN A 310 4.30 -12.94 17.75
C GLN A 310 2.84 -12.67 18.08
N THR A 311 2.11 -13.73 18.43
CA THR A 311 0.73 -13.62 18.87
C THR A 311 0.71 -13.67 20.40
N ASN A 312 0.14 -12.65 21.05
CA ASN A 312 -0.17 -12.69 22.48
C ASN A 312 -1.69 -12.51 22.69
N GLU A 313 -2.15 -12.53 23.94
CA GLU A 313 -3.57 -12.37 24.31
C GLU A 313 -4.14 -10.98 23.95
N GLU A 314 -3.28 -9.99 23.64
CA GLU A 314 -3.62 -8.60 23.33
C GLU A 314 -3.57 -8.28 21.82
N GLY A 315 -3.14 -9.22 20.97
CA GLY A 315 -3.06 -9.06 19.52
C GLY A 315 -1.77 -9.60 18.88
N LYS A 316 -1.56 -9.29 17.60
CA LYS A 316 -0.28 -9.57 16.92
C LYS A 316 0.69 -8.42 17.19
N LYS A 317 1.77 -8.67 17.93
CA LYS A 317 2.86 -7.70 18.10
C LYS A 317 3.92 -7.93 17.02
N LYS A 318 4.27 -6.86 16.30
CA LYS A 318 5.42 -6.85 15.38
C LYS A 318 6.71 -6.76 16.19
N ILE A 319 7.64 -7.67 15.92
CA ILE A 319 8.96 -7.72 16.57
C ILE A 319 10.02 -7.58 15.51
N GLU A 320 10.99 -6.71 15.75
CA GLU A 320 12.13 -6.56 14.86
C GLU A 320 13.00 -7.83 14.87
N ARG A 321 13.37 -8.30 13.68
CA ARG A 321 14.27 -9.43 13.51
C ARG A 321 15.70 -9.05 13.89
N VAL A 322 16.44 -10.00 14.46
CA VAL A 322 17.87 -9.81 14.78
C VAL A 322 18.73 -9.46 13.56
N ASP A 323 18.32 -9.94 12.39
CA ASP A 323 18.96 -9.69 11.10
C ASP A 323 18.26 -8.57 10.30
N ALA A 324 17.39 -7.76 10.90
CA ALA A 324 16.72 -6.64 10.23
C ALA A 324 17.72 -5.71 9.51
N THR A 325 17.28 -5.19 8.36
CA THR A 325 18.05 -4.24 7.55
C THR A 325 17.96 -2.83 8.14
N PHE A 326 18.98 -2.02 7.87
CA PHE A 326 19.03 -0.61 8.27
C PHE A 326 19.90 0.19 7.30
N ILE A 327 19.61 1.47 7.19
CA ILE A 327 20.37 2.43 6.40
C ILE A 327 21.48 3.00 7.28
N VAL A 328 22.69 3.11 6.74
CA VAL A 328 23.83 3.80 7.36
C VAL A 328 24.06 5.11 6.62
N VAL A 329 24.02 6.20 7.37
CA VAL A 329 24.21 7.58 6.90
C VAL A 329 25.49 8.14 7.51
N LYS A 330 26.35 8.74 6.69
CA LYS A 330 27.59 9.41 7.15
C LYS A 330 27.68 10.80 6.57
N PHE A 331 27.95 11.77 7.42
CA PHE A 331 28.23 13.14 7.03
C PHE A 331 29.73 13.35 6.94
N LYS A 332 30.14 14.23 6.02
CA LYS A 332 31.52 14.60 5.83
C LYS A 332 32.05 15.31 7.08
N ASP A 333 33.26 14.97 7.50
CA ASP A 333 33.93 15.55 8.66
C ASP A 333 33.17 15.37 10.00
N VAL A 334 32.23 14.41 10.04
CA VAL A 334 31.53 13.96 11.25
C VAL A 334 31.97 12.52 11.53
N ASP A 335 32.59 12.28 12.69
CA ASP A 335 33.15 10.97 13.04
C ASP A 335 32.08 9.88 13.23
N ASN A 336 30.83 10.28 13.50
CA ASN A 336 29.72 9.38 13.77
C ASN A 336 28.99 8.93 12.49
N ALA A 337 28.59 7.66 12.48
CA ALA A 337 27.69 7.10 11.48
C ALA A 337 26.32 6.84 12.11
N TYR A 338 25.26 7.27 11.44
CA TYR A 338 23.89 7.16 11.93
C TYR A 338 23.21 5.96 11.28
N LYS A 339 22.35 5.28 12.05
CA LYS A 339 21.54 4.15 11.57
C LYS A 339 20.09 4.56 11.51
N LEU A 340 19.46 4.36 10.36
CA LEU A 340 18.02 4.52 10.18
C LEU A 340 17.39 3.14 10.02
N TYR A 341 16.48 2.80 10.91
CA TYR A 341 15.72 1.56 10.90
C TYR A 341 14.41 1.73 10.12
N PHE A 342 13.85 0.62 9.63
CA PHE A 342 12.55 0.61 8.97
C PHE A 342 11.43 0.52 10.00
N HIS A 343 11.25 1.60 10.76
CA HIS A 343 10.23 1.73 11.81
C HIS A 343 9.28 2.90 11.54
N ASP A 344 8.06 2.84 12.07
CA ASP A 344 7.16 3.99 12.06
C ASP A 344 7.58 5.02 13.12
N TYR A 345 8.29 6.06 12.66
CA TYR A 345 8.76 7.18 13.48
C TYR A 345 7.64 8.17 13.88
N LYS A 346 6.36 7.87 13.59
CA LYS A 346 5.21 8.68 14.04
C LYS A 346 4.76 8.35 15.46
N CYS A 347 5.28 7.27 16.05
CA CYS A 347 4.95 6.84 17.40
C CYS A 347 5.69 7.67 18.45
N VAL A 348 5.17 7.68 19.69
CA VAL A 348 5.86 8.23 20.85
C VAL A 348 7.24 7.57 20.96
N GLU A 349 8.28 8.35 21.28
CA GLU A 349 9.65 7.88 21.49
C GLU A 349 9.65 6.60 22.35
N GLY A 350 10.22 5.51 21.81
CA GLY A 350 10.24 4.17 22.42
C GLY A 350 9.06 3.25 22.11
N GLN A 351 8.18 3.62 21.16
CA GLN A 351 7.08 2.78 20.65
C GLN A 351 7.12 2.60 19.12
N GLU A 352 8.28 2.73 18.49
CA GLU A 352 8.42 2.64 17.04
C GLU A 352 8.10 1.21 16.56
N GLU A 353 7.12 1.07 15.66
CA GLU A 353 6.76 -0.25 15.12
C GLU A 353 7.62 -0.59 13.88
N PRO A 354 8.34 -1.72 13.87
CA PRO A 354 9.12 -2.12 12.70
C PRO A 354 8.21 -2.57 11.55
N PHE A 355 8.67 -2.39 10.32
CA PHE A 355 7.96 -2.82 9.10
C PHE A 355 8.92 -3.42 8.05
N ASN A 356 8.36 -4.25 7.17
CA ASN A 356 9.10 -4.93 6.09
C ASN A 356 9.31 -4.00 4.89
N ILE A 357 10.38 -4.23 4.13
CA ILE A 357 10.51 -3.65 2.79
C ILE A 357 9.66 -4.50 1.84
N VAL A 358 8.56 -3.94 1.36
CA VAL A 358 7.69 -4.54 0.34
C VAL A 358 7.94 -3.94 -1.05
N ARG A 359 7.79 -4.75 -2.10
CA ARG A 359 7.97 -4.34 -3.49
C ARG A 359 6.96 -3.26 -3.90
N ASN A 360 7.23 -2.56 -5.00
CA ASN A 360 6.36 -1.52 -5.53
C ASN A 360 6.00 -0.44 -4.48
N HIS A 361 6.97 -0.08 -3.63
CA HIS A 361 6.86 0.99 -2.64
C HIS A 361 8.06 1.95 -2.73
N ILE A 362 7.82 3.18 -2.31
CA ILE A 362 8.83 4.22 -2.09
C ILE A 362 8.91 4.49 -0.59
N TYR A 363 10.10 4.35 0.00
CA TYR A 363 10.42 4.70 1.38
C TYR A 363 11.29 5.95 1.36
N GLN A 364 10.74 7.09 1.80
CA GLN A 364 11.46 8.35 1.83
C GLN A 364 11.79 8.75 3.27
N TYR A 365 13.08 8.85 3.56
CA TYR A 365 13.62 9.36 4.82
C TYR A 365 14.09 10.79 4.59
N ASN A 366 13.53 11.76 5.32
CA ASN A 366 14.03 13.13 5.34
C ASN A 366 14.75 13.38 6.66
N ILE A 367 16.01 13.77 6.57
CA ILE A 367 16.85 14.19 7.70
C ILE A 367 16.63 15.70 7.85
N THR A 368 15.99 16.09 8.95
CA THR A 368 15.48 17.46 9.15
C THR A 368 16.38 18.29 10.05
N GLU A 369 17.13 17.64 10.95
CA GLU A 369 18.00 18.31 11.92
C GLU A 369 19.20 17.45 12.31
N LEU A 370 20.30 18.14 12.63
CA LEU A 370 21.49 17.58 13.29
C LEU A 370 21.66 18.29 14.62
N GLU A 371 21.16 17.70 15.70
CA GLU A 371 21.31 18.25 17.05
C GLU A 371 22.58 17.70 17.71
N GLY A 372 23.60 18.55 17.80
CA GLY A 372 24.89 18.17 18.37
C GLY A 372 25.62 17.09 17.55
N VAL A 373 26.62 16.46 18.17
CA VAL A 373 27.46 15.43 17.51
C VAL A 373 26.78 14.06 17.49
N TYR A 374 25.60 13.88 18.12
CA TYR A 374 25.07 12.55 18.45
C TYR A 374 23.61 12.27 18.03
N ASP A 375 22.77 13.29 17.81
CA ASP A 375 21.33 13.07 17.60
C ASP A 375 20.85 13.58 16.23
N LEU A 376 19.96 12.82 15.59
CA LEU A 376 19.48 13.06 14.24
C LEU A 376 17.95 12.94 14.22
N ASN A 377 17.28 14.00 13.77
CA ASN A 377 15.82 14.01 13.62
C ASN A 377 15.42 13.55 12.21
N VAL A 378 14.55 12.55 12.13
CA VAL A 378 14.14 11.87 10.89
C VAL A 378 12.63 11.86 10.77
N THR A 379 12.15 12.12 9.57
CA THR A 379 10.78 11.77 9.19
C THR A 379 10.80 10.68 8.12
N LEU A 380 9.89 9.71 8.24
CA LEU A 380 9.71 8.64 7.25
C LEU A 380 8.33 8.74 6.60
N VAL A 381 8.32 8.63 5.28
CA VAL A 381 7.13 8.49 4.47
C VAL A 381 7.26 7.22 3.61
N ALA A 382 6.48 6.18 3.93
CA ALA A 382 6.35 4.97 3.12
C ALA A 382 5.07 5.02 2.28
N LYS A 383 5.17 4.82 0.96
CA LYS A 383 4.04 4.93 0.01
C LYS A 383 4.11 3.85 -1.07
N PRO A 384 2.98 3.30 -1.57
CA PRO A 384 2.98 2.51 -2.81
C PRO A 384 3.48 3.34 -4.00
N TRP A 385 4.16 2.70 -4.95
CA TRP A 385 4.91 3.38 -6.02
C TRP A 385 4.02 4.08 -7.06
N ASP A 386 2.70 3.87 -7.13
CA ASP A 386 1.83 4.61 -8.08
C ASP A 386 0.48 5.06 -7.51
N VAL A 387 0.38 5.23 -6.19
CA VAL A 387 -0.83 5.88 -5.64
C VAL A 387 -0.72 7.40 -5.80
N ARG A 388 -1.36 7.93 -6.86
CA ARG A 388 -1.80 9.33 -6.91
C ARG A 388 -2.99 9.55 -5.97
N THR A 389 -2.69 9.70 -4.69
CA THR A 389 -3.15 10.80 -3.82
C THR A 389 -2.64 10.50 -2.41
N PHE A 390 -1.59 11.21 -2.00
CA PHE A 390 -1.49 11.91 -0.73
C PHE A 390 -0.28 12.84 -0.85
N GLU A 391 -0.54 14.13 -1.06
CA GLU A 391 0.35 15.17 -0.55
C GLU A 391 0.42 14.96 0.96
N ILE A 392 1.60 14.60 1.45
CA ILE A 392 2.00 15.08 2.77
C ILE A 392 2.74 16.36 2.44
N ASP A 393 1.97 17.41 2.22
CA ASP A 393 2.47 18.75 2.40
C ASP A 393 2.57 18.96 3.92
N TYR A 394 3.76 19.30 4.39
CA TYR A 394 3.97 19.74 5.77
C TYR A 394 3.27 21.09 6.06
N SER A 395 2.52 21.67 5.11
CA SER A 395 1.53 22.73 5.35
C SER A 395 0.22 22.26 5.98
N ASN A 396 -0.05 20.94 6.03
CA ASN A 396 -1.26 20.35 6.62
C ASN A 396 -1.12 19.97 8.11
N THR A 397 -0.14 20.52 8.83
CA THR A 397 -0.31 20.69 10.28
C THR A 397 -1.25 21.86 10.51
N VAL A 398 -2.14 21.75 11.50
CA VAL A 398 -2.93 22.89 11.95
C VAL A 398 -1.97 23.97 12.41
N GLY A 399 -1.76 24.98 11.58
CA GLY A 399 -0.97 26.15 11.93
C GLY A 399 -1.78 27.00 12.89
N VAL A 400 -1.21 27.25 14.06
CA VAL A 400 -1.72 28.20 15.04
C VAL A 400 -0.61 29.23 15.22
N ALA A 401 -0.85 30.48 14.84
CA ALA A 401 0.07 31.57 15.16
C ALA A 401 0.19 31.73 16.69
N ASP A 402 1.25 32.37 17.19
CA ASP A 402 1.44 32.56 18.65
C ASP A 402 0.24 33.25 19.33
N ASP A 403 -0.54 34.03 18.57
CA ASP A 403 -1.78 34.70 18.99
C ASP A 403 -3.07 33.88 18.75
N GLY A 404 -2.96 32.66 18.25
CA GLY A 404 -4.09 31.87 17.75
C GLY A 404 -4.66 30.83 18.71
N LYS A 405 -4.02 30.61 19.87
CA LYS A 405 -4.52 29.71 20.93
C LYS A 405 -5.88 30.18 21.45
N ILE A 406 -6.66 29.25 22.01
CA ILE A 406 -7.95 29.57 22.61
C ILE A 406 -7.74 30.60 23.74
N ARG A 407 -8.41 31.74 23.62
CA ARG A 407 -8.43 32.79 24.64
C ARG A 407 -9.86 33.06 25.05
N TRP A 408 -10.13 33.02 26.35
CA TRP A 408 -11.43 33.39 26.90
C TRP A 408 -11.51 34.92 27.04
N GLU A 409 -12.56 35.53 26.47
CA GLU A 409 -12.72 36.99 26.39
C GLU A 409 -13.72 37.53 27.41
N ASP A 410 -14.58 36.67 27.95
CA ASP A 410 -15.61 37.07 28.90
C ASP A 410 -15.10 37.11 30.35
N THR A 411 -15.91 37.67 31.24
CA THR A 411 -15.67 37.67 32.69
C THR A 411 -16.61 36.72 33.44
N ASN A 412 -17.34 35.89 32.70
CA ASN A 412 -18.36 34.97 33.18
C ASN A 412 -17.78 33.59 33.53
N HIS A 413 -16.46 33.45 33.66
CA HIS A 413 -15.80 32.21 34.03
C HIS A 413 -14.60 32.42 34.95
N THR A 414 -14.13 31.34 35.55
CA THR A 414 -12.81 31.23 36.19
C THR A 414 -12.00 30.16 35.48
N LEU A 415 -10.79 30.50 35.07
CA LEU A 415 -9.86 29.55 34.47
C LEU A 415 -9.03 28.88 35.57
N LEU A 416 -9.01 27.55 35.58
CA LEU A 416 -8.20 26.73 36.49
C LEU A 416 -7.09 26.01 35.72
N GLU A 417 -6.09 25.50 36.45
CA GLU A 417 -5.04 24.65 35.88
C GLU A 417 -5.61 23.43 35.14
N GLY A 418 -4.92 23.01 34.09
CA GLY A 418 -5.32 21.87 33.26
C GLY A 418 -6.50 22.15 32.32
N HIS A 419 -6.59 23.37 31.76
CA HIS A 419 -7.60 23.78 30.76
C HIS A 419 -9.05 23.63 31.25
N LYS A 420 -9.30 23.88 32.53
CA LYS A 420 -10.64 23.83 33.13
C LYS A 420 -11.24 25.22 33.21
N VAL A 421 -12.50 25.36 32.78
CA VAL A 421 -13.23 26.63 32.73
C VAL A 421 -14.49 26.47 33.57
N VAL A 422 -14.50 27.09 34.75
CA VAL A 422 -15.65 27.05 35.66
C VAL A 422 -16.56 28.24 35.34
N ALA A 423 -17.75 27.96 34.84
CA ALA A 423 -18.70 28.95 34.39
C ALA A 423 -19.46 29.59 35.57
N SER A 424 -19.50 30.92 35.62
CA SER A 424 -20.25 31.69 36.62
C SER A 424 -21.77 31.67 36.33
N ASN A 425 -22.61 32.06 37.29
CA ASN A 425 -24.07 32.11 37.10
C ASN A 425 -24.55 33.24 36.17
N ALA A 426 -23.64 34.10 35.69
CA ALA A 426 -23.96 35.22 34.84
C ALA A 426 -23.49 34.98 33.40
N GLY A 427 -24.37 35.21 32.42
CA GLY A 427 -24.00 35.38 31.01
C GLY A 427 -23.50 34.14 30.25
N ASN A 428 -23.21 34.35 28.96
CA ASN A 428 -22.62 33.34 28.09
C ASN A 428 -21.10 33.35 28.23
N LEU A 429 -20.46 32.21 27.96
CA LEU A 429 -19.01 32.13 27.80
C LEU A 429 -18.63 32.54 26.37
N GLN A 430 -17.47 33.16 26.20
CA GLN A 430 -16.92 33.57 24.93
C GLN A 430 -15.44 33.26 24.86
N CYS A 431 -15.04 32.53 23.82
CA CYS A 431 -13.63 32.31 23.53
C CYS A 431 -13.32 32.56 22.07
N THR A 432 -12.10 33.02 21.81
CA THR A 432 -11.55 33.24 20.47
C THR A 432 -10.46 32.23 20.16
N PHE A 433 -10.31 31.86 18.89
CA PHE A 433 -9.18 31.08 18.40
C PHE A 433 -8.92 31.43 16.93
N LYS A 434 -7.74 31.08 16.41
CA LYS A 434 -7.37 31.34 15.01
C LYS A 434 -6.59 30.18 14.45
N ILE A 435 -7.07 29.63 13.35
CA ILE A 435 -6.39 28.61 12.57
C ILE A 435 -5.83 29.29 11.31
N SER A 436 -4.53 29.19 11.08
CA SER A 436 -3.85 29.80 9.92
C SER A 436 -3.64 28.83 8.76
N SER A 437 -3.62 27.52 9.01
CA SER A 437 -3.52 26.49 7.97
C SER A 437 -4.23 25.19 8.39
N PRO A 438 -4.71 24.38 7.43
CA PRO A 438 -4.75 24.67 5.99
C PRO A 438 -5.86 25.66 5.62
N VAL A 439 -5.52 26.68 4.81
CA VAL A 439 -6.49 27.68 4.33
C VAL A 439 -7.50 27.00 3.41
N GLY A 440 -8.79 27.26 3.63
CA GLY A 440 -9.89 26.65 2.89
C GLY A 440 -10.45 25.37 3.52
N ALA A 441 -9.86 24.86 4.61
CA ALA A 441 -10.47 23.78 5.40
C ALA A 441 -11.74 24.23 6.13
N GLU A 442 -12.60 23.29 6.50
CA GLU A 442 -13.73 23.53 7.39
C GLU A 442 -13.30 23.27 8.83
N TRP A 443 -13.39 24.26 9.72
CA TRP A 443 -13.24 24.00 11.15
C TRP A 443 -14.59 23.65 11.76
N HIS A 444 -14.58 22.80 12.78
CA HIS A 444 -15.75 22.40 13.54
C HIS A 444 -15.45 22.54 15.03
N ALA A 445 -16.38 23.12 15.77
CA ALA A 445 -16.40 23.15 17.22
C ALA A 445 -17.56 22.30 17.74
N VAL A 446 -17.27 21.38 18.67
CA VAL A 446 -18.23 20.44 19.25
C VAL A 446 -18.11 20.47 20.77
N LEU A 447 -19.24 20.33 21.44
CA LEU A 447 -19.31 20.15 22.89
C LEU A 447 -19.61 18.68 23.20
N GLU A 448 -18.59 17.96 23.66
CA GLU A 448 -18.72 16.57 24.10
C GLU A 448 -19.18 16.56 25.57
N LEU A 449 -20.45 16.26 25.81
CA LEU A 449 -20.97 16.15 27.17
C LEU A 449 -20.22 15.05 27.93
N THR A 450 -19.62 15.39 29.06
CA THR A 450 -18.94 14.43 29.94
C THR A 450 -19.84 14.02 31.10
N SER A 451 -20.69 14.92 31.60
CA SER A 451 -21.71 14.64 32.62
C SER A 451 -22.77 15.75 32.69
N GLY A 452 -23.96 15.47 33.21
CA GLY A 452 -25.04 16.46 33.39
C GLY A 452 -26.10 16.45 32.27
N ASP A 453 -26.89 17.52 32.20
CA ASP A 453 -27.95 17.69 31.19
C ASP A 453 -27.32 17.92 29.78
N PRO A 454 -27.72 17.15 28.75
CA PRO A 454 -27.20 17.33 27.40
C PRO A 454 -27.42 18.72 26.83
N ASP A 455 -28.46 19.47 27.23
CA ASP A 455 -28.75 20.85 26.78
C ASP A 455 -28.04 21.94 27.60
N HIS A 456 -27.18 21.54 28.54
CA HIS A 456 -26.58 22.45 29.50
C HIS A 456 -25.61 23.46 28.88
N PHE A 457 -24.75 23.01 27.95
CA PHE A 457 -23.90 23.89 27.13
C PHE A 457 -24.33 23.82 25.66
N ARG A 458 -24.56 24.98 25.05
CA ARG A 458 -24.92 25.10 23.63
C ARG A 458 -24.17 26.24 22.99
N PHE A 459 -23.65 26.02 21.79
CA PHE A 459 -23.16 27.13 20.99
C PHE A 459 -24.32 28.03 20.58
N VAL A 460 -24.03 29.33 20.49
CA VAL A 460 -24.95 30.34 19.96
C VAL A 460 -24.40 30.82 18.63
N ASP A 461 -25.16 30.64 17.55
CA ASP A 461 -24.78 31.13 16.23
C ASP A 461 -24.98 32.65 16.08
N GLY A 462 -24.55 33.22 14.95
CA GLY A 462 -24.68 34.67 14.68
C GLY A 462 -26.13 35.19 14.60
N THR A 463 -27.12 34.30 14.61
CA THR A 463 -28.56 34.63 14.63
C THR A 463 -29.22 34.39 15.98
N GLY A 464 -28.46 33.91 16.97
CA GLY A 464 -28.95 33.63 18.32
C GLY A 464 -29.51 32.22 18.53
N ASN A 465 -29.42 31.33 17.54
CA ASN A 465 -29.90 29.95 17.68
C ASN A 465 -28.89 29.09 18.44
N LYS A 466 -29.41 28.14 19.22
CA LYS A 466 -28.60 27.20 20.00
C LYS A 466 -28.30 25.94 19.21
N SER A 467 -27.05 25.50 19.18
CA SER A 467 -26.58 24.30 18.47
C SER A 467 -25.60 23.47 19.32
N GLY A 468 -25.53 22.17 19.04
CA GLY A 468 -24.52 21.26 19.60
C GLY A 468 -23.14 21.36 18.92
N SER A 469 -23.09 21.96 17.73
CA SER A 469 -21.87 22.18 16.97
C SER A 469 -21.91 23.48 16.17
N LEU A 470 -20.74 24.06 15.89
CA LEU A 470 -20.54 25.15 14.94
C LEU A 470 -19.48 24.76 13.93
N SER A 471 -19.56 25.32 12.73
CA SER A 471 -18.49 25.20 11.73
C SER A 471 -18.31 26.47 10.91
N GLY A 472 -17.17 26.55 10.23
CA GLY A 472 -16.83 27.64 9.32
C GLY A 472 -15.58 27.33 8.52
N ILE A 473 -15.13 28.28 7.71
CA ILE A 473 -13.94 28.09 6.86
C ILE A 473 -12.69 28.65 7.56
N VAL A 474 -11.58 27.95 7.44
CA VAL A 474 -10.25 28.41 7.82
C VAL A 474 -9.78 29.43 6.79
N ASP A 475 -9.85 30.71 7.14
CA ASP A 475 -9.44 31.83 6.29
C ASP A 475 -8.35 32.70 6.94
N GLY A 476 -7.74 32.20 8.02
CA GLY A 476 -6.73 32.91 8.80
C GLY A 476 -7.27 34.01 9.72
N LYS A 477 -8.60 34.22 9.79
CA LYS A 477 -9.21 35.20 10.70
C LYS A 477 -9.55 34.58 12.06
N PRO A 478 -9.59 35.39 13.14
CA PRO A 478 -10.08 34.93 14.43
C PRO A 478 -11.56 34.50 14.36
N VAL A 479 -11.85 33.36 14.98
CA VAL A 479 -13.19 32.84 15.21
C VAL A 479 -13.57 33.12 16.66
N THR A 480 -14.79 33.60 16.90
CA THR A 480 -15.35 33.76 18.25
C THR A 480 -16.48 32.75 18.46
N LEU A 481 -16.36 31.91 19.47
CA LEU A 481 -17.43 31.00 19.91
C LEU A 481 -18.17 31.66 21.06
N THR A 482 -19.50 31.66 20.98
CA THR A 482 -20.37 32.00 22.12
C THR A 482 -21.03 30.73 22.62
N ILE A 483 -20.89 30.43 23.90
CA ILE A 483 -21.44 29.23 24.53
C ILE A 483 -22.45 29.67 25.59
N ALA A 484 -23.73 29.40 25.34
CA ALA A 484 -24.78 29.55 26.32
C ALA A 484 -24.73 28.40 27.33
N GLN A 485 -24.95 28.76 28.59
CA GLN A 485 -25.09 27.83 29.72
C GLN A 485 -26.51 27.91 30.28
N SER A 486 -27.05 26.80 30.78
CA SER A 486 -28.32 26.82 31.51
C SER A 486 -28.11 27.33 32.95
N PRO A 487 -28.88 28.34 33.43
CA PRO A 487 -28.66 28.92 34.76
C PRO A 487 -28.88 27.96 35.93
N GLU A 488 -29.69 26.91 35.74
CA GLU A 488 -30.11 25.98 36.80
C GLU A 488 -29.48 24.59 36.68
N GLY A 489 -28.66 24.34 35.65
CA GLY A 489 -28.05 23.03 35.44
C GLY A 489 -26.67 22.90 36.07
N VAL A 490 -26.32 21.67 36.44
CA VAL A 490 -24.95 21.26 36.81
C VAL A 490 -24.47 20.32 35.71
N GLY A 491 -23.24 20.49 35.24
CA GLY A 491 -22.73 19.65 34.17
C GLY A 491 -21.33 20.01 33.69
N THR A 492 -20.74 19.07 32.98
CA THR A 492 -19.39 19.21 32.41
C THR A 492 -19.39 18.84 30.93
N ALA A 493 -18.77 19.66 30.09
CA ALA A 493 -18.59 19.37 28.68
C ALA A 493 -17.15 19.64 28.24
N ARG A 494 -16.64 18.86 27.28
CA ARG A 494 -15.33 19.06 26.67
C ARG A 494 -15.52 19.82 25.36
N LEU A 495 -14.92 21.01 25.28
CA LEU A 495 -14.85 21.80 24.05
C LEU A 495 -13.75 21.21 23.17
N VAL A 496 -14.17 20.64 22.03
CA VAL A 496 -13.28 20.06 21.02
C VAL A 496 -13.43 20.85 19.73
N ILE A 497 -12.29 21.31 19.22
CA ILE A 497 -12.15 21.92 17.90
C ILE A 497 -11.31 20.98 17.04
N TYR A 498 -11.79 20.72 15.83
CA TYR A 498 -11.07 20.01 14.77
C TYR A 498 -11.20 20.74 13.44
N ALA A 499 -10.23 20.56 12.55
CA ALA A 499 -10.28 21.04 11.18
C ALA A 499 -10.50 19.86 10.24
N ARG A 500 -11.18 20.08 9.13
CA ARG A 500 -11.48 19.08 8.11
C ARG A 500 -11.11 19.62 6.74
N TYR A 501 -10.23 18.90 6.04
CA TYR A 501 -9.90 19.19 4.65
C TYR A 501 -10.16 17.93 3.83
N GLY A 502 -11.15 17.98 2.94
CA GLY A 502 -11.66 16.80 2.24
C GLY A 502 -12.21 15.74 3.20
N ASN A 503 -11.59 14.55 3.22
CA ASN A 503 -11.99 13.41 4.03
C ASN A 503 -11.13 13.20 5.31
N VAL A 504 -10.20 14.12 5.60
CA VAL A 504 -9.30 14.04 6.75
C VAL A 504 -9.76 14.99 7.84
N ASN A 505 -9.81 14.51 9.09
CA ASN A 505 -10.02 15.33 10.28
C ASN A 505 -8.67 15.51 11.00
N PHE A 506 -8.37 16.75 11.37
CA PHE A 506 -7.18 17.13 12.11
C PHE A 506 -7.57 17.48 13.55
N GLU A 507 -6.93 16.87 14.54
CA GLU A 507 -7.14 17.24 15.94
C GLU A 507 -6.50 18.62 16.21
N THR A 508 -7.32 19.66 16.20
CA THR A 508 -6.90 21.07 16.34
C THR A 508 -6.86 21.51 17.81
N SER A 509 -7.52 20.78 18.70
CA SER A 509 -7.70 21.21 20.10
C SER A 509 -6.38 21.31 20.86
N SER A 510 -5.49 20.33 20.72
CA SER A 510 -4.20 20.29 21.40
C SER A 510 -3.29 21.47 21.03
N VAL A 511 -3.18 21.76 19.73
CA VAL A 511 -2.37 22.88 19.23
C VAL A 511 -2.95 24.25 19.58
N LEU A 512 -4.27 24.34 19.76
CA LEU A 512 -4.95 25.54 20.25
C LEU A 512 -4.82 25.75 21.77
N GLY A 513 -4.09 24.88 22.48
CA GLY A 513 -3.96 24.94 23.94
C GLY A 513 -5.19 24.43 24.68
N GLY A 514 -6.00 23.59 24.04
CA GLY A 514 -7.08 22.80 24.64
C GLY A 514 -6.77 21.30 24.59
N PRO A 515 -7.78 20.42 24.58
CA PRO A 515 -9.21 20.70 24.74
C PRO A 515 -9.51 21.33 26.11
N TYR A 516 -10.59 22.12 26.20
CA TYR A 516 -11.03 22.74 27.45
C TYR A 516 -12.18 21.96 28.07
N ILE A 517 -12.14 21.77 29.39
CA ILE A 517 -13.25 21.18 30.16
C ILE A 517 -14.06 22.34 30.73
N LEU A 518 -15.28 22.50 30.25
CA LEU A 518 -16.26 23.43 30.77
C LEU A 518 -16.96 22.77 31.95
N ILE A 519 -17.03 23.48 33.07
CA ILE A 519 -17.60 22.99 34.33
C ILE A 519 -18.62 24.02 34.78
N LYS A 520 -19.81 23.54 35.12
CA LYS A 520 -20.80 24.31 35.86
C LYS A 520 -21.19 23.53 37.10
N ASP A 521 -20.92 24.14 38.25
CA ASP A 521 -21.24 23.60 39.58
C ASP A 521 -22.56 24.14 40.13
#